data_AF-M5U7F3-F1
#
_entry.id   AF-M5U7F3-F1
#
_cell.length_a   1.000
_cell.length_b   1.000
_cell.length_c   1.000
_cell.angle_alpha   90.00
_cell.angle_beta   90.00
_cell.angle_gamma   90.00
#
_symmetry.space_group_name_H-M   'P 1'
#
loop_
_entity.id
_entity.type
_entity.pdbx_description
1 polymer ?
#
loop_
_entity_poly.entity_id
_entity_poly.type
_entity_poly.pdbx_seq_one_letter_code
_entity_poly.pdbx_strand_id
1 'polypeptide(L)'
;MVSPTNENEFAVAPAAQRRLAGEGAATLDRLVRDRVKMERTTIVRTFHLTLESHEGHLPRDWWQIFTDAAAALQLRPAVLDCSIDQIVRLIGDGADVVAFCHGDRSSVSPENDAKDHATGGDFPRWLLLNQDSKSRTHFWASDDRDETMISERELRRRLEPLAEDQRIRCIAFDWRETSISGGHSSSAGPMKPLTRLTHLMRPEWSDIWLVIVFAFVVGL
;
A
#
# COMPACT_ATOMS: atom_id res chain seq x y z
N MET A 1 -21.91 -4.48 37.14
CA MET A 1 -22.26 -5.28 35.95
C MET A 1 -21.51 -4.67 34.78
N VAL A 2 -20.36 -5.24 34.46
CA VAL A 2 -19.52 -4.83 33.32
C VAL A 2 -20.01 -5.66 32.13
N SER A 3 -20.58 -5.00 31.13
CA SER A 3 -20.94 -5.63 29.87
C SER A 3 -19.66 -6.13 29.19
N PRO A 4 -19.58 -7.40 28.76
CA PRO A 4 -18.45 -7.86 27.97
C PRO A 4 -18.52 -7.19 26.59
N THR A 5 -17.45 -6.48 26.26
CA THR A 5 -17.17 -5.88 24.96
C THR A 5 -17.21 -6.97 23.89
N ASN A 6 -18.03 -6.77 22.85
CA ASN A 6 -18.08 -7.61 21.67
C ASN A 6 -16.72 -7.60 20.94
N GLU A 7 -15.85 -8.56 21.23
CA GLU A 7 -14.58 -8.80 20.50
C GLU A 7 -14.77 -9.63 19.23
N ASN A 8 -16.01 -10.01 18.87
CA ASN A 8 -16.27 -11.04 17.85
C ASN A 8 -16.77 -10.51 16.49
N GLU A 9 -16.62 -9.22 16.21
CA GLU A 9 -17.27 -8.58 15.05
C GLU A 9 -16.47 -8.66 13.72
N PHE A 10 -15.29 -9.30 13.71
CA PHE A 10 -14.42 -9.37 12.52
C PHE A 10 -13.73 -10.71 12.32
N ALA A 11 -14.34 -11.83 12.74
CA ALA A 11 -13.81 -13.15 12.44
C ALA A 11 -13.98 -13.47 10.95
N VAL A 12 -13.01 -13.06 10.14
CA VAL A 12 -12.90 -13.46 8.74
C VAL A 12 -12.68 -14.97 8.69
N ALA A 13 -13.46 -15.68 7.86
CA ALA A 13 -13.31 -17.13 7.73
C ALA A 13 -11.86 -17.50 7.38
N PRO A 14 -11.28 -18.59 7.94
CA PRO A 14 -9.88 -18.96 7.68
C PRO A 14 -9.53 -19.09 6.19
N ALA A 15 -10.49 -19.46 5.35
CA ALA A 15 -10.33 -19.51 3.89
C ALA A 15 -10.14 -18.11 3.27
N ALA A 16 -10.89 -17.11 3.74
CA ALA A 16 -10.79 -15.73 3.29
C ALA A 16 -9.45 -15.10 3.72
N GLN A 17 -8.98 -15.39 4.94
CA GLN A 17 -7.66 -14.92 5.40
C GLN A 17 -6.53 -15.50 4.55
N ARG A 18 -6.57 -16.80 4.22
CA ARG A 18 -5.58 -17.44 3.33
C ARG A 18 -5.59 -16.84 1.92
N ARG A 19 -6.78 -16.54 1.39
CA ARG A 19 -6.93 -15.87 0.10
C ARG A 19 -6.30 -14.48 0.12
N LEU A 20 -6.66 -13.64 1.09
CA LEU A 20 -6.09 -12.30 1.24
C LEU A 20 -4.57 -12.32 1.44
N ALA A 21 -4.05 -13.30 2.17
CA ALA A 21 -2.62 -13.49 2.35
C ALA A 21 -1.92 -13.83 1.03
N GLY A 22 -2.48 -14.76 0.24
CA GLY A 22 -1.96 -15.11 -1.08
C GLY A 22 -2.01 -13.94 -2.06
N GLU A 23 -3.09 -13.17 -2.02
CA GLU A 23 -3.24 -11.95 -2.82
C GLU A 23 -2.27 -10.83 -2.40
N GLY A 24 -2.02 -10.66 -1.10
CA GLY A 24 -1.04 -9.70 -0.59
C GLY A 24 0.38 -10.07 -1.00
N ALA A 25 0.74 -11.34 -0.88
CA ALA A 25 2.02 -11.86 -1.37
C ALA A 25 2.17 -11.68 -2.89
N ALA A 26 1.11 -11.90 -3.68
CA ALA A 26 1.12 -11.66 -5.12
C ALA A 26 1.26 -10.17 -5.47
N THR A 27 0.64 -9.29 -4.68
CA THR A 27 0.78 -7.84 -4.80
C THR A 27 2.23 -7.41 -4.57
N LEU A 28 2.86 -7.94 -3.51
CA LEU A 28 4.27 -7.67 -3.20
C LEU A 28 5.22 -8.24 -4.27
N ASP A 29 4.95 -9.45 -4.78
CA ASP A 29 5.71 -10.03 -5.90
C ASP A 29 5.63 -9.15 -7.15
N ARG A 30 4.43 -8.67 -7.49
CA ARG A 30 4.23 -7.80 -8.65
C ARG A 30 4.94 -6.45 -8.48
N LEU A 31 4.84 -5.87 -7.28
CA LEU A 31 5.50 -4.63 -6.92
C LEU A 31 7.03 -4.70 -7.12
N VAL A 32 7.68 -5.81 -6.78
CA VAL A 32 9.14 -5.95 -6.88
C VAL A 32 9.64 -6.52 -8.21
N ARG A 33 8.79 -7.23 -8.97
CA ARG A 33 9.18 -8.05 -10.13
C ARG A 33 10.09 -7.35 -11.15
N ASP A 34 9.75 -6.12 -11.51
CA ASP A 34 10.48 -5.36 -12.54
C ASP A 34 11.50 -4.37 -11.94
N ARG A 35 11.62 -4.33 -10.61
CA ARG A 35 12.39 -3.33 -9.86
C ARG A 35 13.58 -3.94 -9.13
N VAL A 36 13.42 -5.16 -8.59
CA VAL A 36 14.42 -5.84 -7.77
C VAL A 36 14.56 -7.29 -8.22
N LYS A 37 15.80 -7.75 -8.38
CA LYS A 37 16.08 -9.17 -8.62
C LYS A 37 15.92 -9.94 -7.32
N MET A 38 14.80 -10.62 -7.16
CA MET A 38 14.50 -11.42 -5.99
C MET A 38 13.74 -12.68 -6.39
N GLU A 39 14.01 -13.80 -5.71
CA GLU A 39 13.25 -15.01 -5.95
C GLU A 39 11.83 -14.89 -5.41
N ARG A 40 10.85 -15.25 -6.25
CA ARG A 40 9.42 -15.28 -5.89
C ARG A 40 9.12 -16.05 -4.61
N THR A 41 9.81 -17.16 -4.39
CA THR A 41 9.70 -17.98 -3.17
C THR A 41 10.09 -17.21 -1.92
N THR A 42 11.11 -16.36 -2.00
CA THR A 42 11.55 -15.50 -0.90
C THR A 42 10.48 -14.47 -0.57
N ILE A 43 9.91 -13.81 -1.59
CA ILE A 43 8.87 -12.79 -1.41
C ILE A 43 7.63 -13.38 -0.74
N VAL A 44 7.12 -14.48 -1.29
CA VAL A 44 5.92 -15.16 -0.78
C VAL A 44 6.15 -15.67 0.64
N ARG A 45 7.31 -16.30 0.90
CA ARG A 45 7.64 -16.81 2.24
C ARG A 45 7.75 -15.70 3.27
N THR A 46 8.43 -14.59 2.95
CA THR A 46 8.60 -13.46 3.88
C THR A 46 7.25 -12.85 4.24
N PHE A 47 6.34 -12.70 3.27
CA PHE A 47 5.00 -12.21 3.55
C PHE A 47 4.23 -13.13 4.51
N HIS A 48 4.25 -14.45 4.27
CA HIS A 48 3.59 -15.41 5.15
C HIS A 48 4.19 -15.46 6.55
N LEU A 49 5.52 -15.45 6.68
CA LEU A 49 6.19 -15.41 7.99
C LEU A 49 5.84 -14.14 8.76
N THR A 50 5.77 -13.00 8.07
CA THR A 50 5.38 -11.72 8.68
C THR A 50 3.95 -11.82 9.21
N LEU A 51 3.02 -12.31 8.38
CA LEU A 51 1.62 -12.51 8.76
C LEU A 51 1.47 -13.46 9.96
N GLU A 52 2.24 -14.54 10.01
CA GLU A 52 2.20 -15.51 11.12
C GLU A 52 2.78 -14.94 12.42
N SER A 53 3.75 -14.02 12.32
CA SER A 53 4.39 -13.37 13.47
C SER A 53 3.62 -12.15 14.00
N HIS A 54 2.70 -11.61 13.21
CA HIS A 54 1.96 -10.40 13.53
C HIS A 54 0.76 -10.73 14.42
N GLU A 55 0.56 -9.98 15.51
CA GLU A 55 -0.55 -10.21 16.46
C GLU A 55 -1.93 -9.82 15.88
N GLY A 56 -1.94 -9.01 14.81
CA GLY A 56 -3.13 -8.57 14.08
C GLY A 56 -3.59 -9.51 12.97
N HIS A 57 -4.66 -9.11 12.26
CA HIS A 57 -5.30 -9.96 11.24
C HIS A 57 -5.67 -9.16 9.98
N LEU A 58 -5.65 -9.83 8.83
CA LEU A 58 -6.27 -9.30 7.62
C LEU A 58 -7.80 -9.34 7.73
N PRO A 59 -8.53 -8.33 7.22
CA PRO A 59 -8.05 -7.15 6.49
C PRO A 59 -7.63 -5.96 7.37
N ARG A 60 -7.88 -5.98 8.68
CA ARG A 60 -7.75 -4.80 9.56
C ARG A 60 -6.34 -4.21 9.56
N ASP A 61 -5.33 -5.07 9.67
CA ASP A 61 -3.94 -4.67 9.84
C ASP A 61 -3.14 -4.81 8.54
N TRP A 62 -3.84 -4.77 7.39
CA TRP A 62 -3.25 -4.97 6.06
C TRP A 62 -2.01 -4.09 5.83
N TRP A 63 -2.04 -2.84 6.29
CA TRP A 63 -0.99 -1.88 6.03
C TRP A 63 0.26 -2.16 6.86
N GLN A 64 0.10 -2.62 8.12
CA GLN A 64 1.22 -3.01 8.97
C GLN A 64 1.85 -4.28 8.42
N ILE A 65 1.05 -5.33 8.19
CA ILE A 65 1.54 -6.62 7.66
C ILE A 65 2.29 -6.42 6.34
N PHE A 66 1.75 -5.61 5.43
CA PHE A 66 2.40 -5.36 4.14
C PHE A 66 3.69 -4.53 4.29
N THR A 67 3.68 -3.50 5.15
CA THR A 67 4.85 -2.65 5.39
C THR A 67 5.97 -3.45 6.06
N ASP A 68 5.65 -4.28 7.05
CA ASP A 68 6.60 -5.14 7.75
C ASP A 68 7.20 -6.18 6.81
N ALA A 69 6.37 -6.81 5.96
CA ALA A 69 6.84 -7.76 4.95
C ALA A 69 7.76 -7.08 3.93
N ALA A 70 7.40 -5.88 3.47
CA ALA A 70 8.23 -5.09 2.57
C ALA A 70 9.55 -4.66 3.23
N ALA A 71 9.52 -4.23 4.50
CA ALA A 71 10.71 -3.86 5.26
C ALA A 71 11.64 -5.05 5.51
N ALA A 72 11.09 -6.24 5.77
CA ALA A 72 11.85 -7.48 5.88
C ALA A 72 12.57 -7.85 4.56
N LEU A 73 12.05 -7.40 3.42
CA LEU A 73 12.69 -7.48 2.10
C LEU A 73 13.63 -6.30 1.80
N GLN A 74 13.93 -5.47 2.79
CA GLN A 74 14.77 -4.26 2.67
C GLN A 74 14.22 -3.22 1.68
N LEU A 75 12.91 -3.26 1.42
CA LEU A 75 12.21 -2.19 0.73
C LEU A 75 12.00 -1.02 1.69
N ARG A 76 11.76 0.18 1.16
CA ARG A 76 11.48 1.39 1.94
C ARG A 76 10.05 1.86 1.72
N PRO A 77 9.04 1.16 2.29
CA PRO A 77 7.66 1.61 2.23
C PRO A 77 7.46 2.88 3.07
N ALA A 78 6.60 3.78 2.58
CA ALA A 78 6.07 4.90 3.36
C ALA A 78 4.56 4.76 3.50
N VAL A 79 4.06 4.63 4.73
CA VAL A 79 2.62 4.62 5.01
C VAL A 79 2.12 6.07 5.04
N LEU A 80 1.12 6.37 4.21
CA LEU A 80 0.58 7.70 4.05
C LEU A 80 -0.95 7.66 4.09
N ASP A 81 -1.56 8.64 4.75
CA ASP A 81 -3.00 8.91 4.64
C ASP A 81 -3.17 10.09 3.67
N CYS A 82 -3.52 9.80 2.42
CA CYS A 82 -3.52 10.76 1.32
C CYS A 82 -4.93 11.05 0.79
N SER A 83 -5.16 12.27 0.31
CA SER A 83 -6.29 12.54 -0.58
C SER A 83 -6.08 11.88 -1.95
N ILE A 84 -7.15 11.71 -2.72
CA ILE A 84 -7.09 11.16 -4.09
C ILE A 84 -6.11 11.97 -4.96
N ASP A 85 -6.14 13.31 -4.86
CA ASP A 85 -5.21 14.18 -5.60
C ASP A 85 -3.74 13.93 -5.23
N GLN A 86 -3.46 13.64 -3.96
CA GLN A 86 -2.11 13.31 -3.52
C GLN A 86 -1.67 11.94 -4.06
N ILE A 87 -2.54 10.93 -4.09
CA ILE A 87 -2.22 9.62 -4.68
C ILE A 87 -1.92 9.75 -6.18
N VAL A 88 -2.76 10.47 -6.91
CA VAL A 88 -2.54 10.73 -8.34
C VAL A 88 -1.19 11.43 -8.57
N ARG A 89 -0.84 12.41 -7.74
CA ARG A 89 0.48 13.08 -7.81
C ARG A 89 1.63 12.14 -7.50
N LEU A 90 1.53 11.32 -6.46
CA LEU A 90 2.57 10.34 -6.10
C LEU A 90 2.84 9.37 -7.26
N ILE A 91 1.79 8.85 -7.89
CA ILE A 91 1.91 7.98 -9.06
C ILE A 91 2.50 8.75 -10.25
N GLY A 92 2.03 9.98 -10.49
CA GLY A 92 2.56 10.89 -11.51
C GLY A 92 4.05 11.23 -11.35
N ASP A 93 4.52 11.20 -10.11
CA ASP A 93 5.90 11.43 -9.71
C ASP A 93 6.78 10.16 -9.83
N GLY A 94 6.18 9.03 -10.21
CA GLY A 94 6.85 7.75 -10.43
C GLY A 94 6.89 6.83 -9.22
N ALA A 95 6.11 7.10 -8.17
CA ALA A 95 5.97 6.19 -7.04
C ALA A 95 4.99 5.07 -7.37
N ASP A 96 5.27 3.87 -6.85
CA ASP A 96 4.30 2.77 -6.87
C ASP A 96 3.48 2.84 -5.57
N VAL A 97 2.16 2.76 -5.68
CA VAL A 97 1.24 2.92 -4.55
C VAL A 97 0.42 1.65 -4.37
N VAL A 98 0.45 1.09 -3.16
CA VAL A 98 -0.40 -0.01 -2.72
C VAL A 98 -1.51 0.54 -1.85
N ALA A 99 -2.75 0.17 -2.16
CA ALA A 99 -3.93 0.51 -1.36
C ALA A 99 -4.76 -0.75 -1.11
N PHE A 100 -5.71 -0.66 -0.19
CA PHE A 100 -6.57 -1.78 0.16
C PHE A 100 -8.02 -1.34 0.14
N CYS A 101 -8.85 -2.09 -0.59
CA CYS A 101 -10.30 -1.90 -0.62
C CYS A 101 -10.89 -2.88 0.38
N HIS A 102 -11.62 -2.40 1.39
CA HIS A 102 -12.19 -3.27 2.44
C HIS A 102 -13.44 -4.04 1.98
N GLY A 103 -14.01 -3.67 0.84
CA GLY A 103 -15.27 -4.24 0.38
C GLY A 103 -16.48 -3.65 1.09
N ASP A 104 -17.69 -3.93 0.59
CA ASP A 104 -18.93 -3.52 1.24
C ASP A 104 -19.20 -4.47 2.43
N ARG A 105 -19.30 -3.88 3.62
CA ARG A 105 -19.56 -4.60 4.88
C ARG A 105 -20.91 -5.34 4.87
N SER A 106 -21.80 -5.03 3.93
CA SER A 106 -23.18 -5.54 3.92
C SER A 106 -23.35 -6.92 3.25
N SER A 107 -22.33 -7.50 2.61
CA SER A 107 -22.49 -8.74 1.82
C SER A 107 -21.95 -10.03 2.45
N VAL A 108 -21.56 -10.05 3.74
CA VAL A 108 -21.16 -11.29 4.42
C VAL A 108 -22.38 -11.98 5.01
N SER A 109 -23.16 -12.64 4.16
CA SER A 109 -24.15 -13.64 4.61
C SER A 109 -23.47 -15.00 4.70
N PRO A 110 -23.42 -15.67 5.86
CA PRO A 110 -22.60 -16.87 6.09
C PRO A 110 -23.16 -18.18 5.48
N GLU A 111 -24.11 -18.13 4.54
CA GLU A 111 -24.92 -19.32 4.19
C GLU A 111 -24.80 -19.90 2.79
N ASN A 112 -24.05 -19.33 1.84
CA ASN A 112 -23.95 -19.93 0.50
C ASN A 112 -22.54 -20.45 0.19
N ASP A 113 -22.29 -21.65 0.70
CA ASP A 113 -21.28 -22.57 0.17
C ASP A 113 -21.76 -23.13 -1.18
N ALA A 114 -20.82 -23.15 -2.14
CA ALA A 114 -20.89 -23.83 -3.42
C ALA A 114 -21.86 -23.26 -4.49
N LYS A 115 -21.24 -22.56 -5.45
CA LYS A 115 -21.75 -22.05 -6.75
C LYS A 115 -22.37 -20.65 -6.67
N ASP A 116 -21.53 -19.64 -6.87
CA ASP A 116 -21.86 -18.52 -7.75
C ASP A 116 -20.61 -17.70 -8.07
N HIS A 117 -20.02 -17.97 -9.24
CA HIS A 117 -19.20 -16.98 -9.94
C HIS A 117 -20.17 -15.99 -10.62
N ALA A 118 -20.83 -15.09 -9.88
CA ALA A 118 -21.58 -13.96 -10.50
C ALA A 118 -22.19 -12.91 -9.54
N THR A 119 -22.26 -13.12 -8.23
CA THR A 119 -23.12 -12.26 -7.38
C THR A 119 -22.31 -11.33 -6.48
N GLY A 120 -21.71 -10.31 -7.11
CA GLY A 120 -21.64 -8.90 -6.67
C GLY A 120 -21.44 -8.53 -5.19
N GLY A 121 -20.72 -9.31 -4.39
CA GLY A 121 -20.20 -8.85 -3.10
C GLY A 121 -18.85 -8.18 -3.30
N ASP A 122 -18.70 -6.92 -2.89
CA ASP A 122 -17.41 -6.22 -2.94
C ASP A 122 -16.52 -6.84 -1.85
N PHE A 123 -15.69 -7.80 -2.24
CA PHE A 123 -14.79 -8.52 -1.33
C PHE A 123 -13.53 -7.67 -1.08
N PRO A 124 -12.91 -7.74 0.11
CA PRO A 124 -11.66 -7.03 0.35
C PRO A 124 -10.58 -7.43 -0.67
N ARG A 125 -9.87 -6.46 -1.23
CA ARG A 125 -8.87 -6.67 -2.28
C ARG A 125 -7.71 -5.69 -2.18
N TRP A 126 -6.56 -6.15 -2.63
CA TRP A 126 -5.35 -5.34 -2.75
C TRP A 126 -5.36 -4.60 -4.08
N LEU A 127 -4.91 -3.35 -4.06
CA LEU A 127 -4.75 -2.53 -5.25
C LEU A 127 -3.29 -2.13 -5.40
N LEU A 128 -2.76 -2.25 -6.61
CA LEU A 128 -1.46 -1.73 -7.00
C LEU A 128 -1.65 -0.70 -8.10
N LEU A 129 -1.07 0.47 -7.88
CA LEU A 129 -1.14 1.61 -8.79
C LEU A 129 0.28 2.02 -9.13
N ASN A 130 0.57 2.13 -10.42
CA ASN A 130 1.87 2.62 -10.86
C ASN A 130 1.72 3.44 -12.16
N GLN A 131 2.81 4.07 -12.57
CA GLN A 131 2.91 4.70 -13.87
C GLN A 131 4.09 4.13 -14.64
N ASP A 132 3.89 3.86 -15.93
CA ASP A 132 4.98 3.48 -16.80
C ASP A 132 5.78 4.69 -17.32
N SER A 133 6.86 4.41 -18.05
CA SER A 133 7.73 5.43 -18.64
C SER A 133 7.05 6.33 -19.67
N LYS A 134 5.86 5.98 -20.14
CA LYS A 134 5.04 6.77 -21.07
C LYS A 134 3.94 7.56 -20.36
N SER A 135 4.04 7.68 -19.04
CA SER A 135 3.04 8.36 -18.20
C SER A 135 1.65 7.69 -18.24
N ARG A 136 1.58 6.40 -18.54
CA ARG A 136 0.30 5.66 -18.53
C ARG A 136 0.11 5.04 -17.15
N THR A 137 -1.05 5.30 -16.56
CA THR A 137 -1.43 4.78 -15.24
C THR A 137 -1.89 3.34 -15.38
N HIS A 138 -1.22 2.45 -14.67
CA HIS A 138 -1.65 1.06 -14.55
C HIS A 138 -2.32 0.85 -13.21
N PHE A 139 -3.43 0.14 -13.27
CA PHE A 139 -4.23 -0.28 -12.15
C PHE A 139 -4.31 -1.80 -12.17
N TRP A 140 -3.91 -2.40 -11.07
CA TRP A 140 -4.07 -3.81 -10.85
C TRP A 140 -4.80 -4.02 -9.52
N ALA A 141 -5.74 -4.96 -9.53
CA ALA A 141 -6.47 -5.39 -8.35
C ALA A 141 -6.28 -6.89 -8.17
N SER A 142 -6.23 -7.37 -6.93
CA SER A 142 -5.92 -8.78 -6.65
C SER A 142 -6.99 -9.79 -7.11
N ASP A 143 -8.23 -9.34 -7.32
CA ASP A 143 -9.30 -10.13 -7.90
C ASP A 143 -9.22 -10.21 -9.43
N ASP A 144 -8.51 -9.27 -10.07
CA ASP A 144 -8.29 -9.22 -11.50
C ASP A 144 -6.93 -9.85 -11.87
N ARG A 145 -6.95 -10.72 -12.88
CA ARG A 145 -5.71 -11.34 -13.39
C ARG A 145 -4.95 -10.36 -14.26
N ASP A 146 -5.65 -9.43 -14.89
CA ASP A 146 -5.06 -8.53 -15.87
C ASP A 146 -4.79 -7.15 -15.28
N GLU A 147 -3.67 -6.58 -15.69
CA GLU A 147 -3.36 -5.18 -15.39
C GLU A 147 -4.05 -4.30 -16.42
N THR A 148 -4.83 -3.36 -15.91
CA THR A 148 -5.64 -2.48 -16.75
C THR A 148 -4.99 -1.11 -16.78
N MET A 149 -4.76 -0.62 -17.99
CA MET A 149 -4.38 0.77 -18.20
C MET A 149 -5.63 1.63 -18.08
N ILE A 150 -5.61 2.60 -17.17
CA ILE A 150 -6.75 3.47 -16.92
C ILE A 150 -6.38 4.94 -17.05
N SER A 151 -7.38 5.76 -17.35
CA SER A 151 -7.21 7.21 -17.33
C SER A 151 -7.19 7.74 -15.90
N GLU A 152 -6.61 8.92 -15.68
CA GLU A 152 -6.65 9.58 -14.36
C GLU A 152 -8.08 9.74 -13.83
N ARG A 153 -9.04 10.05 -14.71
CA ARG A 153 -10.46 10.18 -14.34
C ARG A 153 -11.03 8.87 -13.82
N GLU A 154 -10.71 7.76 -14.47
CA GLU A 154 -11.14 6.43 -14.02
C GLU A 154 -10.40 6.00 -12.75
N LEU A 155 -9.12 6.36 -12.59
CA LEU A 155 -8.38 6.14 -11.35
C LEU A 155 -9.06 6.85 -10.18
N ARG A 156 -9.39 8.14 -10.34
CA ARG A 156 -10.11 8.93 -9.31
C ARG A 156 -11.42 8.24 -8.93
N ARG A 157 -12.22 7.84 -9.92
CA ARG A 157 -13.49 7.13 -9.70
C ARG A 157 -13.30 5.81 -8.96
N ARG A 158 -12.22 5.07 -9.21
CA ARG A 158 -11.93 3.81 -8.51
C ARG A 158 -11.40 4.01 -7.09
N LEU A 159 -10.81 5.17 -6.79
CA LEU A 159 -10.31 5.53 -5.47
C LEU A 159 -11.39 6.16 -4.57
N GLU A 160 -12.42 6.77 -5.15
CA GLU A 160 -13.54 7.36 -4.41
C GLU A 160 -14.15 6.42 -3.35
N PRO A 161 -14.44 5.13 -3.63
CA PRO A 161 -15.00 4.22 -2.63
C PRO A 161 -14.04 3.88 -1.48
N LEU A 162 -12.73 4.09 -1.66
CA LEU A 162 -11.72 3.82 -0.63
C LEU A 162 -11.51 5.00 0.31
N ALA A 163 -12.05 6.18 -0.03
CA ALA A 163 -11.81 7.40 0.72
C ALA A 163 -12.70 7.44 1.97
N GLU A 164 -12.12 7.08 3.12
CA GLU A 164 -12.72 7.32 4.43
C GLU A 164 -12.33 8.73 4.89
N ASP A 165 -13.32 9.57 5.21
CA ASP A 165 -13.08 10.97 5.61
C ASP A 165 -12.21 11.77 4.60
N GLN A 166 -12.40 11.52 3.30
CA GLN A 166 -11.61 12.09 2.20
C GLN A 166 -10.12 11.71 2.18
N ARG A 167 -9.74 10.70 2.97
CA ARG A 167 -8.37 10.18 3.04
C ARG A 167 -8.36 8.70 2.72
N ILE A 168 -7.31 8.29 2.03
CA ILE A 168 -7.05 6.91 1.67
C ILE A 168 -5.72 6.57 2.29
N ARG A 169 -5.72 5.54 3.15
CA ARG A 169 -4.47 4.95 3.62
C ARG A 169 -3.84 4.16 2.49
N CYS A 170 -2.61 4.51 2.15
CA CYS A 170 -1.84 3.83 1.12
C CYS A 170 -0.39 3.66 1.56
N ILE A 171 0.30 2.71 0.92
CA ILE A 171 1.73 2.49 1.08
C ILE A 171 2.40 2.91 -0.22
N ALA A 172 3.27 3.92 -0.15
CA ALA A 172 4.02 4.39 -1.30
C ALA A 172 5.44 3.82 -1.30
N PHE A 173 5.94 3.51 -2.48
CA PHE A 173 7.29 3.02 -2.74
C PHE A 173 8.00 3.96 -3.70
N ASP A 174 9.13 4.52 -3.25
CA ASP A 174 10.04 5.26 -4.12
C ASP A 174 11.25 4.39 -4.47
N TRP A 175 11.29 3.94 -5.72
CA TRP A 175 12.35 3.07 -6.23
C TRP A 175 13.67 3.77 -6.51
N ARG A 176 13.72 5.10 -6.39
CA ARG A 176 14.92 5.89 -6.73
C ARG A 176 16.03 5.73 -5.70
N GLU A 177 15.68 5.38 -4.46
CA GLU A 177 16.63 5.19 -3.35
C GLU A 177 16.88 3.71 -3.01
N THR A 178 16.04 2.79 -3.49
CA THR A 178 16.21 1.34 -3.31
C THR A 178 17.24 0.81 -4.30
N SER A 179 18.50 1.24 -4.19
CA SER A 179 19.62 0.65 -4.91
C SER A 179 20.05 -0.64 -4.21
N ILE A 180 19.26 -1.71 -4.36
CA ILE A 180 19.74 -3.06 -4.07
C ILE A 180 20.62 -3.44 -5.27
N SER A 181 21.92 -3.57 -5.04
CA SER A 181 22.96 -3.78 -6.05
C SER A 181 22.56 -4.73 -7.19
N GLY A 182 22.55 -4.22 -8.44
CA GLY A 182 22.81 -5.05 -9.63
C GLY A 182 21.83 -4.96 -10.80
N GLY A 183 21.94 -3.88 -11.60
CA GLY A 183 21.51 -3.88 -13.01
C GLY A 183 20.71 -2.64 -13.43
N HIS A 184 21.19 -1.97 -14.48
CA HIS A 184 20.61 -0.75 -15.02
C HIS A 184 19.16 -0.95 -15.50
N SER A 185 18.22 -0.20 -14.91
CA SER A 185 16.97 0.20 -15.55
C SER A 185 16.84 1.72 -15.48
N SER A 186 17.55 2.37 -16.39
CA SER A 186 17.44 3.79 -16.71
C SER A 186 16.07 4.11 -17.29
N SER A 187 15.19 4.81 -16.55
CA SER A 187 14.23 5.79 -17.13
C SER A 187 13.46 6.67 -16.11
N ALA A 188 13.97 6.91 -14.90
CA ALA A 188 13.36 7.93 -14.04
C ALA A 188 13.84 9.32 -14.49
N GLY A 189 12.99 10.05 -15.24
CA GLY A 189 13.26 11.43 -15.67
C GLY A 189 13.67 12.35 -14.51
N PRO A 190 14.44 13.42 -14.78
CA PRO A 190 14.99 14.28 -13.74
C PRO A 190 13.87 15.05 -13.03
N MET A 191 13.67 14.79 -11.73
CA MET A 191 12.86 15.65 -10.88
C MET A 191 13.64 16.91 -10.47
N LYS A 192 12.90 18.00 -10.25
CA LYS A 192 13.45 19.31 -9.86
C LYS A 192 14.19 19.21 -8.51
N PRO A 193 15.37 19.87 -8.40
CA PRO A 193 16.30 19.70 -7.27
C PRO A 193 15.74 20.17 -5.92
N LEU A 194 14.75 21.06 -5.91
CA LEU A 194 14.17 21.59 -4.67
C LEU A 194 13.26 20.58 -3.95
N THR A 195 12.61 19.68 -4.69
CA THR A 195 11.76 18.62 -4.12
C THR A 195 12.59 17.56 -3.39
N ARG A 196 13.85 17.35 -3.82
CA ARG A 196 14.81 16.46 -3.13
C ARG A 196 15.20 16.98 -1.75
N LEU A 197 15.39 18.30 -1.61
CA LEU A 197 15.78 18.91 -0.35
C LEU A 197 14.66 18.81 0.69
N THR A 198 13.41 18.99 0.27
CA THR A 198 12.24 18.88 1.17
C THR A 198 11.97 17.46 1.64
N HIS A 199 12.32 16.45 0.84
CA HIS A 199 12.13 15.04 1.21
C HIS A 199 13.19 14.55 2.20
N LEU A 200 14.44 14.99 2.04
CA LEU A 200 15.54 14.69 2.96
C LEU A 200 15.40 15.38 4.32
N MET A 201 14.76 16.56 4.38
CA MET A 201 14.59 17.26 5.66
C MET A 201 13.40 16.78 6.49
N ARG A 202 12.46 16.01 5.92
CA ARG A 202 11.20 15.61 6.60
C ARG A 202 11.37 14.76 7.88
N PRO A 203 12.40 13.90 8.04
CA PRO A 203 12.59 13.13 9.27
C PRO A 203 13.06 13.97 10.49
N GLU A 204 13.60 15.18 10.26
CA GLU A 204 14.37 15.94 11.26
C GLU A 204 13.67 17.26 11.69
N TRP A 205 12.43 17.53 11.26
CA TRP A 205 11.76 18.82 11.52
C TRP A 205 11.58 19.13 13.01
N SER A 206 11.47 18.12 13.86
CA SER A 206 11.36 18.31 15.31
C SER A 206 12.64 18.89 15.92
N ASP A 207 13.80 18.51 15.41
CA ASP A 207 15.10 18.91 15.99
C ASP A 207 15.50 20.31 15.50
N ILE A 208 15.23 20.61 14.22
CA ILE A 208 15.41 21.96 13.65
C ILE A 208 14.55 23.00 14.39
N TRP A 209 13.31 22.64 14.74
CA TRP A 209 12.44 23.54 15.50
C TRP A 209 12.97 23.81 16.91
N LEU A 210 13.54 22.80 17.57
CA LEU A 210 14.20 22.94 18.87
C LEU A 210 15.39 23.92 18.83
N VAL A 211 16.22 23.81 17.80
CA VAL A 211 17.37 24.72 17.60
C VAL A 211 16.90 26.17 17.36
N ILE A 212 15.83 26.37 16.59
CA ILE A 212 15.27 27.71 16.33
C ILE A 212 14.73 28.34 17.62
N VAL A 213 13.96 27.58 18.41
CA VAL A 213 13.42 28.06 19.69
C VAL A 213 14.55 28.35 20.68
N PHE A 214 15.55 27.48 20.76
CA PHE A 214 16.71 27.68 21.62
C PHE A 214 17.50 28.95 21.23
N ALA A 215 17.77 29.15 19.94
CA ALA A 215 18.45 30.34 19.45
C ALA A 215 17.67 31.63 19.75
N PHE A 216 16.34 31.58 19.69
CA PHE A 216 15.49 32.72 20.02
C PHE A 216 15.50 33.07 21.51
N VAL A 217 15.53 32.05 22.39
CA VAL A 217 15.55 32.26 23.85
C VAL A 217 16.92 32.74 24.34
N VAL A 218 18.02 32.24 23.75
CA VAL A 218 19.39 32.63 24.13
C VAL A 218 19.81 33.97 23.50
N GLY A 219 19.21 34.35 22.38
CA GLY A 219 19.50 35.61 21.68
C GLY A 219 18.78 36.85 22.23
N LEU A 220 17.94 36.70 23.25
CA LEU A 220 17.15 37.76 23.90
C LEU A 220 17.80 38.18 25.22
#